data_AF-A0A433A033-F1
#
_entry.id   AF-A0A433A033-F1
#
_cell.length_a   1.000
_cell.length_b   1.000
_cell.length_c   1.000
_cell.angle_alpha   90.00
_cell.angle_beta   90.00
_cell.angle_gamma   90.00
#
_symmetry.space_group_name_H-M   'P 1'
#
loop_
_entity.id
_entity.type
_entity.pdbx_description
1 polymer ?
#
loop_
_entity_poly.entity_id
_entity_poly.type
_entity_poly.pdbx_seq_one_letter_code
_entity_poly.pdbx_strand_id
1 'polypeptide(L)'
;MLRRLEQGIDLNLTHDCFSYKHFYVIYCKFWELDQDHDLVISDDDLAKYGGYALTPRTIKRVFHFAKINDPTRRGLITPGEENKMSYPDFICKSKSIATFKIE
;
A
#
# COMPACT_ATOMS: atom_id res chain seq x y z
N MET A 1 8.38 -4.69 -23.69
CA MET A 1 8.69 -4.05 -22.39
C MET A 1 9.92 -4.68 -21.73
N LEU A 2 9.98 -6.01 -21.59
CA LEU A 2 11.18 -6.73 -21.08
C LEU A 2 12.48 -6.44 -21.87
N ARG A 3 12.40 -6.16 -23.18
CA ARG A 3 13.57 -5.81 -24.01
C ARG A 3 14.29 -4.50 -23.64
N ARG A 4 13.68 -3.61 -22.86
CA ARG A 4 14.34 -2.34 -22.46
C ARG A 4 15.29 -2.52 -21.27
N LEU A 5 15.09 -3.57 -20.45
CA LEU A 5 15.92 -3.87 -19.29
C LEU A 5 17.29 -4.46 -19.69
N GLU A 6 17.39 -5.09 -20.86
CA GLU A 6 18.65 -5.63 -21.39
C GLU A 6 19.65 -4.56 -21.85
N GLN A 7 19.25 -3.27 -21.93
CA GLN A 7 20.06 -2.18 -22.47
C GLN A 7 20.84 -1.37 -21.40
N GLY A 8 20.93 -1.82 -20.15
CA GLY A 8 21.71 -1.14 -19.12
C GLY A 8 21.09 0.17 -18.61
N ILE A 9 19.76 0.31 -18.74
CA ILE A 9 19.02 1.42 -18.15
C ILE A 9 19.07 1.27 -16.63
N ASP A 10 19.61 2.28 -15.94
CA ASP A 10 19.58 2.32 -14.47
C ASP A 10 18.12 2.34 -13.99
N LEU A 11 17.72 1.25 -13.32
CA LEU A 11 16.41 1.10 -12.69
C LEU A 11 16.12 2.26 -11.71
N ASN A 12 17.16 2.88 -11.15
CA ASN A 12 17.00 4.00 -10.23
C ASN A 12 16.62 5.33 -10.92
N LEU A 13 16.82 5.47 -12.24
CA LEU A 13 16.52 6.68 -13.01
C LEU A 13 15.23 6.61 -13.83
N THR A 14 14.61 5.44 -13.94
CA THR A 14 13.39 5.26 -14.72
C THR A 14 12.16 5.46 -13.82
N HIS A 15 11.30 6.43 -14.14
CA HIS A 15 10.00 6.60 -13.48
C HIS A 15 8.94 5.54 -13.90
N ASP A 16 9.33 4.61 -14.77
CA ASP A 16 8.51 3.47 -15.21
C ASP A 16 8.35 2.45 -14.07
N CYS A 17 7.40 1.51 -14.23
CA CYS A 17 6.96 0.49 -13.25
C CYS A 17 8.05 -0.41 -12.62
N PHE A 18 9.33 -0.17 -12.91
CA PHE A 18 10.48 -0.99 -12.52
C PHE A 18 11.51 -0.26 -11.63
N SER A 19 11.24 0.96 -11.16
CA SER A 19 12.20 1.60 -10.27
C SER A 19 12.34 0.90 -8.93
N TYR A 20 13.51 0.32 -8.69
CA TYR A 20 13.83 -0.30 -7.41
C TYR A 20 13.74 0.71 -6.25
N LYS A 21 14.10 1.98 -6.50
CA LYS A 21 13.95 3.06 -5.53
C LYS A 21 12.48 3.29 -5.13
N HIS A 22 11.55 3.25 -6.08
CA HIS A 22 10.12 3.36 -5.76
C HIS A 22 9.61 2.15 -4.98
N PHE A 23 10.03 0.95 -5.35
CA PHE A 23 9.69 -0.27 -4.61
C PHE A 23 10.20 -0.19 -3.17
N TYR A 24 11.46 0.19 -2.98
CA TYR A 24 12.09 0.23 -1.66
C TYR A 24 11.42 1.25 -0.73
N VAL A 25 11.06 2.44 -1.23
CA VAL A 25 10.36 3.45 -0.41
C VAL A 25 8.99 2.96 0.05
N ILE A 26 8.21 2.32 -0.83
CA ILE A 26 6.90 1.77 -0.48
C ILE A 26 7.07 0.64 0.54
N TYR A 27 8.06 -0.24 0.33
CA TYR A 27 8.36 -1.34 1.23
C TYR A 27 8.79 -0.85 2.62
N CYS A 28 9.69 0.12 2.72
CA CYS A 28 10.08 0.70 4.01
C CYS A 28 8.88 1.28 4.76
N LYS A 29 7.95 1.93 4.06
CA LYS A 29 6.75 2.49 4.68
C LYS A 29 5.77 1.43 5.12
N PHE A 30 5.65 0.33 4.40
CA PHE A 30 4.87 -0.82 4.84
C PHE A 30 5.49 -1.47 6.08
N TRP A 31 6.79 -1.73 6.02
CA TRP A 31 7.56 -2.37 7.09
C TRP A 31 7.59 -1.55 8.40
N GLU A 32 7.54 -0.23 8.30
CA GLU A 32 7.39 0.66 9.47
C GLU A 32 6.05 0.44 10.19
N LEU A 33 5.00 0.03 9.48
CA LEU A 33 3.66 -0.18 10.03
C LEU A 33 3.42 -1.64 10.46
N ASP A 34 3.87 -2.61 9.66
CA ASP A 34 3.76 -4.06 9.89
C ASP A 34 4.87 -4.56 10.85
N GLN A 35 4.66 -4.37 12.16
CA GLN A 35 5.67 -4.71 13.18
C GLN A 35 5.70 -6.21 13.51
N ASP A 36 4.59 -6.92 13.35
CA ASP A 36 4.48 -8.36 13.56
C ASP A 36 4.83 -9.19 12.31
N HIS A 37 5.09 -8.51 11.18
CA HIS A 37 5.60 -9.09 9.94
C HIS A 37 4.65 -10.13 9.34
N ASP A 38 3.34 -9.95 9.53
CA ASP A 38 2.31 -10.85 9.00
C ASP A 38 1.89 -10.50 7.56
N LEU A 39 2.48 -9.43 6.99
CA LEU A 39 2.17 -8.86 5.68
C LEU A 39 0.75 -8.31 5.56
N VAL A 40 0.17 -7.93 6.70
CA VAL A 40 -1.15 -7.33 6.82
C VAL A 40 -1.05 -6.07 7.67
N ILE A 41 -1.73 -5.02 7.24
CA ILE A 41 -1.88 -3.78 8.00
C ILE A 41 -3.28 -3.74 8.59
N SER A 42 -3.36 -3.66 9.91
CA SER A 42 -4.60 -3.41 10.65
C SER A 42 -4.92 -1.90 10.73
N ASP A 43 -6.09 -1.56 11.24
CA ASP A 43 -6.48 -0.18 11.52
C ASP A 43 -5.60 0.48 12.59
N ASP A 44 -5.19 -0.27 13.60
CA ASP A 44 -4.25 0.19 14.62
C ASP A 44 -2.85 0.47 14.04
N ASP A 45 -2.42 -0.31 13.06
CA ASP A 45 -1.14 -0.08 12.38
C ASP A 45 -1.22 1.14 11.47
N LEU A 46 -2.28 1.26 10.67
CA LEU A 46 -2.48 2.42 9.80
C LEU A 46 -2.66 3.72 10.61
N ALA A 47 -3.18 3.65 11.84
CA ALA A 47 -3.27 4.80 12.72
C ALA A 47 -1.90 5.41 13.05
N LYS A 48 -0.83 4.61 13.10
CA LYS A 48 0.53 5.11 13.38
C LYS A 48 1.12 5.90 12.20
N TYR A 49 0.52 5.77 11.00
CA TYR A 49 1.03 6.40 9.79
C TYR A 49 1.17 7.93 9.95
N GLY A 50 2.38 8.43 9.70
CA GLY A 50 2.69 9.85 9.81
C GLY A 50 2.57 10.42 11.24
N GLY A 51 2.70 9.58 12.27
CA GLY A 51 2.61 10.00 13.66
C GLY A 51 1.18 10.29 14.11
N TYR A 52 0.22 9.42 13.78
CA TYR A 52 -1.20 9.61 14.11
C TYR A 52 -1.87 10.78 13.39
N ALA A 53 -1.40 11.10 12.18
CA ALA A 53 -1.97 12.17 11.37
C ALA A 53 -3.36 11.84 10.78
N LEU A 54 -3.72 10.55 10.70
CA LEU A 54 -4.98 10.11 10.10
C LEU A 54 -6.09 10.00 11.15
N THR A 55 -7.26 10.56 10.84
CA THR A 55 -8.45 10.37 11.70
C THR A 55 -9.02 8.96 11.55
N PRO A 56 -9.69 8.41 12.58
CA PRO A 56 -10.37 7.11 12.49
C PRO A 56 -11.36 7.01 11.31
N ARG A 57 -12.00 8.13 10.94
CA ARG A 57 -12.91 8.18 9.79
C ARG A 57 -12.16 8.04 8.47
N THR A 58 -10.99 8.66 8.35
CA THR A 58 -10.12 8.51 7.17
C THR A 58 -9.61 7.09 7.05
N ILE A 59 -9.17 6.47 8.15
CA ILE A 59 -8.68 5.09 8.21
C ILE A 59 -9.75 4.12 7.70
N LYS A 60 -10.99 4.21 8.22
CA LYS A 60 -12.11 3.37 7.74
C LYS A 60 -12.39 3.55 6.25
N ARG A 61 -12.29 4.77 5.73
CA ARG A 61 -12.43 5.03 4.29
C ARG A 61 -11.32 4.37 3.50
N VAL A 62 -10.07 4.43 3.98
CA VAL A 62 -8.96 3.76 3.31
C VAL A 62 -9.26 2.28 3.19
N PHE A 63 -9.61 1.57 4.26
CA PHE A 63 -9.92 0.14 4.19
C PHE A 63 -11.10 -0.19 3.28
N HIS A 64 -12.17 0.61 3.35
CA HIS A 64 -13.34 0.44 2.48
C HIS A 64 -12.99 0.50 0.99
N PHE A 65 -12.04 1.36 0.61
CA PHE A 65 -11.59 1.53 -0.78
C PHE A 65 -10.26 0.84 -1.08
N ALA A 66 -9.63 0.19 -0.10
CA ALA A 66 -8.28 -0.32 -0.22
C ALA A 66 -8.23 -1.65 -0.94
N LYS A 67 -9.21 -2.52 -0.67
CA LYS A 67 -9.25 -3.86 -1.21
C LYS A 67 -9.27 -3.80 -2.74
N ILE A 68 -8.32 -4.50 -3.34
CA ILE A 68 -8.31 -4.70 -4.79
C ILE A 68 -9.66 -5.33 -5.17
N ASN A 69 -10.33 -4.74 -6.17
CA ASN A 69 -11.58 -5.25 -6.75
C ASN A 69 -11.31 -6.54 -7.54
N ASP A 70 -10.82 -7.56 -6.87
CA ASP A 70 -10.62 -8.88 -7.44
C ASP A 70 -11.98 -9.60 -7.50
N PRO A 71 -12.48 -9.95 -8.70
CA PRO A 71 -13.72 -10.72 -8.83
C PRO A 71 -13.70 -12.04 -8.06
N THR A 72 -12.52 -12.63 -7.79
CA THR A 72 -12.37 -13.87 -7.03
C THR A 72 -12.51 -13.68 -5.51
N ARG A 73 -12.29 -12.46 -5.00
CA ARG A 73 -12.46 -12.09 -3.59
C ARG A 73 -13.83 -11.48 -3.29
N ARG A 74 -14.67 -11.27 -4.31
CA ARG A 74 -16.03 -10.75 -4.16
C ARG A 74 -16.90 -11.78 -3.43
N GLY A 75 -17.32 -11.45 -2.20
CA GLY A 75 -18.18 -12.30 -1.36
C GLY A 75 -17.46 -13.12 -0.29
N LEU A 76 -16.13 -13.05 -0.20
CA LEU A 76 -15.33 -13.74 0.83
C LEU A 76 -14.89 -12.83 1.99
N ILE A 77 -15.33 -11.57 2.01
CA ILE A 77 -14.98 -10.66 3.12
C ILE A 77 -15.69 -11.15 4.38
N THR A 78 -14.97 -11.87 5.22
CA THR A 78 -15.42 -12.23 6.54
C THR A 78 -15.44 -10.99 7.44
N PRO A 79 -16.40 -10.88 8.38
CA PRO A 79 -16.38 -9.84 9.40
C PRO A 79 -15.07 -9.98 10.19
N GLY A 80 -14.18 -8.99 10.08
CA GLY A 80 -12.81 -9.04 10.61
C GLY A 80 -11.72 -8.81 9.56
N GLU A 81 -11.94 -9.18 8.29
CA GLU A 81 -11.03 -8.80 7.21
C GLU A 81 -11.29 -7.39 6.68
N GLU A 82 -12.42 -6.79 7.03
CA GLU A 82 -12.81 -5.45 6.57
C GLU A 82 -11.84 -4.35 7.01
N ASN A 83 -11.16 -4.52 8.14
CA ASN A 83 -10.19 -3.56 8.69
C ASN A 83 -8.73 -3.99 8.46
N LYS A 84 -8.51 -4.87 7.48
CA LYS A 84 -7.20 -5.41 7.14
C LYS A 84 -6.89 -5.15 5.68
N MET A 85 -5.65 -4.80 5.38
CA MET A 85 -5.16 -4.64 4.02
C MET A 85 -3.84 -5.38 3.84
N SER A 86 -3.70 -6.11 2.74
CA SER A 86 -2.47 -6.82 2.42
C SER A 86 -1.43 -5.89 1.77
N TYR A 87 -0.17 -6.33 1.69
CA TYR A 87 0.87 -5.58 0.97
C TYR A 87 0.48 -5.19 -0.48
N PRO A 88 -0.13 -6.07 -1.31
CA PRO A 88 -0.67 -5.68 -2.62
C PRO A 88 -1.73 -4.57 -2.56
N ASP A 89 -2.66 -4.64 -1.61
CA ASP A 89 -3.67 -3.58 -1.41
C ASP A 89 -2.99 -2.25 -1.06
N PHE A 90 -1.96 -2.30 -0.21
CA PHE A 90 -1.15 -1.15 0.19
C PHE A 90 -0.39 -0.54 -0.98
N ILE A 91 0.26 -1.34 -1.82
CA ILE A 91 0.94 -0.85 -3.03
C ILE A 91 -0.05 -0.16 -3.96
N CYS A 92 -1.19 -0.80 -4.25
CA CYS A 92 -2.20 -0.28 -5.17
C CYS A 92 -2.72 1.11 -4.75
N LYS A 93 -2.74 1.36 -3.43
CA LYS A 93 -3.31 2.57 -2.84
C LYS A 93 -2.26 3.53 -2.27
N SER A 94 -0.99 3.14 -2.23
CA SER A 94 0.13 3.96 -1.72
C SER A 94 0.15 5.36 -2.35
N LYS A 95 -0.14 5.45 -3.65
CA LYS A 95 -0.29 6.73 -4.37
C LYS A 95 -1.48 7.54 -3.85
N SER A 96 -2.63 6.91 -3.62
CA SER A 96 -3.83 7.56 -3.08
C SER A 96 -3.66 7.99 -1.61
N ILE A 97 -3.01 7.18 -0.79
CA ILE A 97 -2.72 7.47 0.63
C ILE A 97 -1.78 8.67 0.75
N ALA A 98 -0.78 8.78 -0.13
CA ALA A 98 0.10 9.95 -0.19
C ALA A 98 -0.63 11.24 -0.59
N THR A 99 -1.71 11.15 -1.38
CA THR A 99 -2.51 12.31 -1.81
C THR A 99 -3.42 12.87 -0.71
N PHE A 100 -3.77 12.08 0.32
CA PHE A 100 -4.58 12.58 1.46
C PHE A 100 -3.85 13.59 2.37
N LYS A 101 -2.58 13.91 2.08
CA LYS A 101 -1.79 14.95 2.78
C LYS A 101 -1.98 16.37 2.24
N ILE A 102 -2.94 16.61 1.33
CA ILE A 102 -3.21 17.94 0.78
C ILE A 102 -4.69 18.28 0.96
N GLU A 103 -5.03 18.77 2.16
CA GLU A 103 -5.94 19.91 2.41
C GLU A 103 -5.43 20.64 3.65
#